data_AF-A0A945K5F1-F1
#
_entry.id   AF-A0A945K5F1-F1
#
_cell.length_a   1.000
_cell.length_b   1.000
_cell.length_c   1.000
_cell.angle_alpha   90.00
_cell.angle_beta   90.00
_cell.angle_gamma   90.00
#
_symmetry.space_group_name_H-M   'P 1'
#
loop_
_entity.id
_entity.type
_entity.pdbx_description
1 polymer ?
#
loop_
_entity_poly.entity_id
_entity_poly.type
_entity_poly.pdbx_seq_one_letter_code
_entity_poly.pdbx_strand_id
1 'polypeptide(L)' 'MRLFLFFLVVMISCTNDPKLVQEFVSYKQQAIEQIKGAELLHTENGKLKVRVVASSVERFQDIQPALIFS' A
#
# COMPACT_ATOMS: atom_id res chain seq x y z
N MET A 1 -9.60 -28.92 38.78
CA MET A 1 -8.57 -29.09 37.75
C MET A 1 -8.99 -28.62 36.35
N ARG A 2 -10.12 -29.09 35.79
CA ARG A 2 -10.54 -28.70 34.41
C ARG A 2 -10.71 -27.19 34.20
N LEU A 3 -11.32 -26.49 35.16
CA LEU A 3 -11.49 -25.02 35.08
C LEU A 3 -10.16 -24.26 35.15
N PHE A 4 -9.19 -24.79 35.89
CA PHE A 4 -7.86 -24.21 36.03
C PHE A 4 -7.05 -24.35 34.74
N LEU A 5 -7.18 -25.50 34.06
CA LEU A 5 -6.60 -25.73 32.74
C LEU A 5 -7.24 -24.83 31.67
N PHE A 6 -8.55 -24.60 31.73
CA PHE A 6 -9.25 -23.64 30.86
C PHE A 6 -8.73 -22.22 31.06
N PHE A 7 -8.58 -21.77 32.31
CA PHE A 7 -7.97 -20.48 32.62
C PHE A 7 -6.53 -20.38 32.12
N LEU A 8 -5.75 -21.46 32.25
CA LEU A 8 -4.40 -21.49 31.72
C LEU A 8 -4.42 -21.26 30.21
N VAL A 9 -5.24 -22.00 29.45
CA VAL A 9 -5.38 -21.86 27.99
C VAL A 9 -5.77 -20.43 27.57
N VAL A 10 -6.69 -19.80 28.29
CA VAL A 10 -7.11 -18.42 28.02
C VAL A 10 -5.98 -17.40 28.27
N MET A 11 -5.09 -17.68 29.23
CA MET A 11 -3.95 -16.80 29.56
C MET A 11 -2.72 -17.01 28.65
N ILE A 12 -2.65 -18.09 27.87
CA ILE A 12 -1.59 -18.34 26.86
C ILE A 12 -2.04 -18.02 25.43
N SER A 13 -3.35 -17.83 25.19
CA SER A 13 -3.85 -17.45 23.87
C SER A 13 -3.79 -15.93 23.71
N CYS A 14 -3.11 -15.50 22.64
CA CYS A 14 -2.93 -14.12 22.17
C CYS A 14 -1.66 -13.42 22.68
N THR A 15 -0.59 -13.56 21.88
CA THR A 15 0.50 -12.58 21.86
C THR A 15 0.05 -11.40 20.99
N ASN A 16 -0.21 -10.25 21.60
CA ASN A 16 -0.51 -9.00 20.91
C ASN A 16 0.78 -8.15 20.84
N ASP A 17 1.83 -8.71 20.22
CA ASP A 17 3.08 -7.99 19.99
C ASP A 17 3.02 -7.26 18.62
N PRO A 18 3.04 -5.91 18.59
CA PRO A 18 3.09 -5.15 17.34
C PRO A 18 4.26 -5.54 16.42
N LYS A 19 5.35 -6.10 16.97
CA LYS A 19 6.48 -6.62 16.19
C LYS A 19 6.09 -7.78 15.27
N LEU A 20 5.10 -8.58 15.66
CA LEU A 20 4.59 -9.66 14.81
C LEU A 20 3.90 -9.11 13.57
N VAL A 21 3.18 -7.98 13.69
CA VAL A 21 2.55 -7.29 12.54
C VAL A 21 3.61 -6.69 11.61
N GLN A 22 4.73 -6.27 12.19
CA GLN A 22 5.84 -5.63 11.49
C GLN A 22 6.51 -6.55 10.45
N GLU A 23 6.47 -7.87 10.64
CA GLU A 23 6.94 -8.85 9.64
C GLU A 23 6.03 -8.90 8.39
N PHE A 24 4.76 -8.51 8.53
CA PHE A 24 3.79 -8.48 7.43
C PHE A 24 3.76 -7.13 6.72
N VAL A 25 4.32 -6.08 7.32
CA VAL A 25 4.35 -4.73 6.75
C VAL A 25 5.76 -4.44 6.24
N SER A 26 5.90 -4.40 4.91
CA SER A 26 7.15 -3.99 4.28
C SER A 26 7.42 -2.51 4.53
N TYR A 27 8.56 -2.18 5.13
CA TYR A 27 9.06 -0.80 5.22
C TYR A 27 9.53 -0.20 3.90
N LYS A 28 9.60 -0.99 2.82
CA LYS A 28 9.88 -0.42 1.50
C LYS A 28 8.77 0.57 1.16
N GLN A 29 9.15 1.74 0.64
CA GLN A 29 8.20 2.70 0.09
C GLN A 29 7.38 2.02 -1.00
N GLN A 30 6.10 1.82 -0.71
CA GLN A 30 5.12 1.26 -1.64
C GLN A 30 4.36 2.40 -2.30
N ALA A 31 3.90 2.16 -3.52
CA ALA A 31 2.97 3.05 -4.16
C ALA A 31 1.70 3.11 -3.32
N ILE A 32 1.24 4.32 -3.01
CA ILE A 32 -0.04 4.54 -2.33
C ILE A 32 -1.21 4.33 -3.29
N GLU A 33 -0.94 4.30 -4.60
CA GLU A 33 -1.92 4.05 -5.65
C GLU A 33 -1.24 3.46 -6.90
N GLN A 34 -1.88 2.47 -7.52
CA GLN A 34 -1.47 1.89 -8.80
C GLN A 34 -2.65 1.89 -9.77
N ILE A 35 -2.49 2.54 -10.92
CA ILE A 35 -3.47 2.62 -12.00
C ILE A 35 -2.97 1.75 -13.15
N LYS A 36 -3.78 0.79 -13.62
CA LYS A 36 -3.43 -0.08 -14.76
C LYS A 36 -4.10 0.40 -16.03
N GLY A 37 -3.37 0.40 -17.14
CA GLY A 37 -3.85 0.81 -18.47
C GLY A 37 -4.39 2.24 -18.46
N ALA A 38 -3.50 3.21 -18.31
CA ALA A 38 -3.88 4.60 -18.10
C ALA A 38 -3.51 5.50 -19.29
N GLU A 39 -4.38 6.46 -19.54
CA GLU A 39 -4.13 7.57 -20.45
C GLU A 39 -4.28 8.89 -19.68
N LEU A 40 -3.21 9.67 -19.60
CA LEU A 40 -3.24 11.03 -19.03
C LEU A 40 -3.21 12.06 -20.15
N LEU A 41 -4.17 12.99 -20.11
CA LEU A 41 -4.29 14.09 -21.06
C LEU A 41 -4.10 15.43 -20.34
N HIS A 42 -3.08 16.19 -20.75
CA HIS A 42 -2.93 17.60 -20.38
C HIS A 42 -3.47 18.48 -21.50
N THR A 43 -4.39 19.38 -21.16
CA THR A 43 -5.00 20.31 -22.12
C THR A 43 -4.82 21.74 -21.64
N GLU A 44 -4.66 22.65 -22.59
CA GLU A 44 -4.62 24.10 -22.33
C GLU A 44 -5.54 24.79 -23.32
N ASN A 45 -6.44 25.63 -22.81
CA ASN A 45 -7.45 26.33 -23.62
C ASN A 45 -8.26 25.36 -24.51
N GLY A 46 -8.62 24.19 -23.97
CA GLY A 46 -9.37 23.16 -24.69
C GLY A 46 -8.57 22.42 -25.78
N LYS A 47 -7.28 22.69 -25.93
CA LYS A 47 -6.40 22.00 -26.89
C LYS A 47 -5.53 20.99 -26.17
N LEU A 48 -5.45 19.78 -26.70
CA LEU A 48 -4.53 18.76 -26.21
C LEU A 48 -3.07 19.23 -26.36
N LYS A 49 -2.31 19.17 -25.27
CA LYS A 49 -0.89 19.55 -25.22
C LYS A 49 0.00 18.35 -25.01
N VAL A 50 -0.36 17.48 -24.07
CA VAL A 50 0.40 16.26 -23.76
C VAL A 50 -0.56 15.09 -23.60
N ARG A 51 -0.19 13.95 -24.17
CA ARG A 51 -0.86 12.66 -23.99
C ARG A 51 0.19 11.67 -23.52
N VAL A 52 -0.03 11.09 -22.34
CA VAL A 52 0.79 10.00 -21.80
C VAL A 52 -0.04 8.74 -21.85
N VAL A 53 0.50 7.69 -22.48
CA VAL A 53 -0.11 6.36 -22.53
C VAL A 53 0.83 5.42 -21.79
N ALA A 54 0.35 4.81 -20.71
CA ALA A 54 1.16 3.95 -19.85
C ALA A 54 0.42 2.66 -19.51
N SER A 55 1.16 1.57 -19.43
CA SER A 55 0.61 0.28 -18.98
C SER A 55 0.31 0.32 -17.48
N SER A 56 1.08 1.10 -16.72
CA SER A 56 0.81 1.39 -15.33
C SER A 56 1.27 2.79 -14.92
N VAL A 57 0.59 3.35 -13.93
CA VAL A 57 0.99 4.56 -13.23
C VAL A 57 1.02 4.26 -11.75
N GLU A 58 2.17 4.50 -11.12
CA GLU A 58 2.37 4.31 -9.69
C GLU A 58 2.55 5.68 -9.03
N ARG A 59 1.74 5.95 -8.00
CA ARG A 59 1.82 7.16 -7.21
C ARG A 59 2.42 6.85 -5.86
N PHE A 60 3.42 7.62 -5.46
CA PHE A 60 4.07 7.50 -4.17
C PHE A 60 3.90 8.79 -3.37
N GLN A 61 3.99 8.68 -2.04
CA GLN A 61 4.03 9.83 -1.15
C GLN A 61 5.47 10.10 -0.70
N ASP A 62 5.80 11.38 -0.54
CA ASP A 62 7.06 11.83 0.06
C ASP A 62 8.34 11.40 -0.69
N ILE A 63 8.23 11.07 -1.98
CA ILE A 63 9.36 10.84 -2.89
C ILE A 63 9.23 11.64 -4.18
N GLN A 64 10.36 11.96 -4.81
CA GLN A 64 10.39 12.51 -6.16
C GLN A 64 11.17 11.60 -7.11
N PRO A 65 10.62 11.27 -8.30
CA PRO A 65 9.30 11.68 -8.81
C PRO A 65 8.14 10.98 -8.07
N ALA A 66 7.06 11.71 -7.81
CA ALA A 66 5.89 11.17 -7.10
C ALA A 66 4.96 10.30 -8.00
N LEU A 67 5.16 10.39 -9.32
CA LEU A 67 4.44 9.61 -10.32
C LEU A 67 5.46 8.92 -11.22
N ILE A 68 5.34 7.61 -11.33
CA ILE A 68 6.17 6.78 -12.22
C ILE A 68 5.26 6.14 -13.26
N PHE A 69 5.63 6.28 -14.53
CA PHE A 69 4.91 5.72 -15.68
C PHE A 69 5.71 4.55 -16.26
N SER A 70 5.07 3.39 -16.46
CA SER A 70 5.70 2.17 -17.01
C SER A 70 4.95 1.60 -18.19
#